data_AF-A0A7C6ZVQ1-F1
#
_entry.id   AF-A0A7C6ZVQ1-F1
#
_cell.length_a   1.000
_cell.length_b   1.000
_cell.length_c   1.000
_cell.angle_alpha   90.00
_cell.angle_beta   90.00
_cell.angle_gamma   90.00
#
_symmetry.space_group_name_H-M   'P 1'
#
loop_
_entity.id
_entity.type
_entity.pdbx_description
1 polymer ?
#
loop_
_entity_poly.entity_id
_entity_poly.type
_entity_poly.pdbx_seq_one_letter_code
_entity_poly.pdbx_strand_id
1 'polypeptide(L)' 'MSNLYDPDLTQWLQLSGEYIGRVRPAAERVEWILFFFEQIKPFVSAEEYRALLDAVQAALQAQKQA' A
#
# COMPACT_ATOMS: atom_id res chain seq x y z
N MET A 1 20.68 8.46 14.59
CA MET A 1 19.74 7.63 13.82
C MET A 1 18.36 8.18 14.08
N SER A 2 17.66 8.65 13.05
CA SER A 2 16.26 9.07 13.19
C SER A 2 15.45 7.82 13.50
N ASN A 3 14.70 7.83 14.61
CA ASN A 3 13.65 6.85 14.87
C ASN A 3 12.60 7.04 13.76
N LEU A 4 12.77 6.31 12.66
CA LEU A 4 11.82 6.27 11.53
C LEU A 4 10.48 5.66 11.95
N TYR A 5 10.40 5.07 13.14
CA TYR A 5 9.21 4.52 13.74
C TYR A 5 8.69 5.49 14.82
N ASP A 6 7.72 6.30 14.45
CA ASP A 6 6.92 7.08 15.38
C ASP A 6 5.66 6.24 15.74
N PRO A 7 5.54 5.76 17.00
CA PRO A 7 4.42 4.92 17.42
C PRO A 7 3.07 5.62 17.29
N ASP A 8 3.03 6.94 17.52
CA ASP A 8 1.81 7.73 17.43
C ASP A 8 1.40 7.88 15.96
N LEU A 9 2.37 8.10 15.07
CA LEU A 9 2.14 8.18 13.63
C LEU A 9 1.67 6.84 13.04
N THR A 10 2.18 5.73 13.57
CA THR A 10 1.82 4.37 13.13
C THR A 10 0.33 4.09 13.30
N GLN A 11 -0.25 4.50 14.44
CA GLN A 11 -1.68 4.32 14.69
C GLN A 11 -2.53 5.18 13.73
N TRP A 12 -2.13 6.43 13.48
CA TRP A 12 -2.84 7.29 12.53
C TRP A 12 -2.77 6.78 11.10
N LEU A 13 -1.62 6.22 10.68
CA LEU A 13 -1.47 5.58 9.38
C LEU A 13 -2.36 4.35 9.25
N GLN A 14 -2.43 3.52 10.28
CA GLN A 14 -3.29 2.34 10.30
C GLN A 14 -4.78 2.72 10.23
N LEU A 15 -5.22 3.67 11.06
CA LEU A 15 -6.61 4.17 11.04
C LEU A 15 -6.97 4.81 9.69
N SER A 16 -6.04 5.54 9.09
CA SER A 16 -6.24 6.14 7.77
C SER A 16 -6.36 5.07 6.68
N GLY A 17 -5.53 4.03 6.73
CA GLY A 17 -5.61 2.87 5.84
C GLY A 17 -6.94 2.13 5.96
N GLU A 18 -7.41 1.91 7.18
CA GLU A 18 -8.72 1.29 7.44
C GLU A 18 -9.90 2.16 6.96
N TYR A 19 -9.83 3.48 7.17
CA TYR A 19 -10.83 4.42 6.68
C TYR A 19 -10.89 4.44 5.15
N ILE A 20 -9.73 4.54 4.48
CA ILE A 20 -9.63 4.45 3.02
C ILE A 20 -10.24 3.13 2.55
N GLY A 21 -9.88 2.02 3.20
CA GLY A 21 -10.38 0.68 2.89
C GLY A 21 -11.90 0.52 3.03
N ARG A 22 -12.54 1.19 4.01
CA ARG A 22 -13.98 1.03 4.29
C ARG A 22 -14.89 2.04 3.58
N VAL A 23 -14.44 3.29 3.45
CA VAL A 23 -15.36 4.41 3.15
C VAL A 23 -15.17 4.95 1.74
N ARG A 24 -13.97 4.82 1.16
CA ARG A 24 -13.70 5.39 -0.17
C ARG A 24 -14.17 4.46 -1.29
N PRO A 25 -14.72 5.00 -2.39
CA PRO A 25 -15.05 4.23 -3.59
C PRO A 25 -13.86 3.40 -4.10
N ALA A 26 -14.15 2.30 -4.78
CA ALA A 26 -13.11 1.40 -5.30
C ALA A 26 -12.06 2.12 -6.16
N ALA A 27 -12.49 3.04 -7.05
CA ALA A 27 -11.58 3.81 -7.89
C ALA A 27 -10.58 4.64 -7.09
N GLU A 28 -11.05 5.34 -6.06
CA GLU A 28 -10.20 6.19 -5.23
C GLU A 28 -9.25 5.38 -4.34
N ARG A 29 -9.68 4.19 -3.87
CA ARG A 29 -8.79 3.26 -3.15
C ARG A 29 -7.62 2.81 -4.02
N VAL A 30 -7.85 2.59 -5.32
CA VAL A 30 -6.79 2.24 -6.27
C VAL A 30 -5.80 3.41 -6.43
N GLU A 31 -6.29 4.64 -6.56
CA GLU A 31 -5.43 5.83 -6.64
C GLU A 31 -4.53 5.98 -5.41
N TRP A 32 -5.07 5.76 -4.20
CA TRP A 32 -4.29 5.78 -2.97
C TRP A 32 -3.22 4.69 -2.94
N ILE A 33 -3.56 3.45 -3.33
CA ILE A 33 -2.59 2.33 -3.37
C ILE A 33 -1.45 2.64 -4.35
N LEU A 34 -1.78 3.17 -5.54
CA LEU A 34 -0.77 3.57 -6.54
C LEU A 34 0.13 4.69 -6.02
N PHE A 35 -0.45 5.69 -5.36
CA PHE A 35 0.32 6.75 -4.71
C PHE A 35 1.30 6.18 -3.70
N PHE A 36 0.86 5.27 -2.81
CA PHE A 36 1.74 4.65 -1.83
C PHE A 36 2.87 3.83 -2.48
N PHE A 37 2.60 3.13 -3.58
CA PHE A 37 3.64 2.38 -4.30
C PHE A 37 4.72 3.30 -4.87
N GLU A 38 4.36 4.45 -5.41
CA GLU A 38 5.36 5.43 -5.87
C GLU A 38 6.12 6.08 -4.70
N GLN A 39 5.48 6.27 -3.54
CA GLN A 39 6.16 6.82 -2.36
C GLN A 39 7.18 5.84 -1.74
N ILE A 40 6.93 4.53 -1.78
CA ILE A 40 7.88 3.54 -1.22
C ILE A 40 9.04 3.22 -2.16
N LYS A 41 8.88 3.44 -3.45
CA LYS A 41 9.86 3.11 -4.50
C LYS A 41 11.29 3.63 -4.25
N PRO A 42 11.51 4.84 -3.70
CA PRO A 42 12.87 5.31 -3.36
C PRO A 42 13.53 4.58 -2.18
N PHE A 43 12.74 3.86 -1.37
CA PHE A 43 13.19 3.22 -0.13
C PHE A 43 13.39 1.71 -0.25
N VAL A 44 13.06 1.13 -1.40
CA VAL A 44 13.19 -0.31 -1.69
C VAL A 44 14.08 -0.52 -2.90
N SER A 45 14.71 -1.69 -3.00
CA SER A 45 15.43 -2.08 -4.21
C SER A 45 14.46 -2.33 -5.38
N ALA A 46 14.98 -2.28 -6.61
CA ALA A 46 14.20 -2.59 -7.80
C ALA A 46 13.65 -4.04 -7.79
N GLU A 47 14.36 -4.97 -7.15
CA GLU A 47 13.94 -6.35 -7.00
C GLU A 47 12.78 -6.48 -6.01
N GLU A 48 12.87 -5.84 -4.84
CA GLU A 48 11.78 -5.80 -3.84
C GLU A 48 10.53 -5.12 -4.40
N TYR A 49 10.70 -4.01 -5.13
CA TYR A 49 9.58 -3.32 -5.77
C TYR A 49 8.89 -4.23 -6.80
N ARG A 50 9.66 -4.98 -7.58
CA ARG A 50 9.13 -5.90 -8.59
C ARG A 50 8.39 -7.07 -7.95
N ALA A 51 8.96 -7.67 -6.90
CA ALA A 51 8.30 -8.73 -6.14
C ALA A 51 6.95 -8.27 -5.54
N LEU A 52 6.88 -7.02 -5.06
CA LEU A 52 5.63 -6.42 -4.58
C LEU A 52 4.58 -6.32 -5.70
N LEU A 53 4.96 -5.81 -6.87
CA LEU A 53 4.05 -5.69 -8.02
C LEU A 53 3.53 -7.06 -8.48
N ASP A 54 4.41 -8.07 -8.54
CA ASP A 54 4.05 -9.44 -8.92
C ASP A 54 3.05 -10.05 -7.92
N ALA A 55 3.25 -9.84 -6.62
CA ALA A 55 2.34 -10.32 -5.57
C ALA A 55 0.96 -9.67 -5.65
N VAL A 56 0.91 -8.36 -5.93
CA VAL A 56 -0.35 -7.62 -6.11
C VAL A 56 -1.10 -8.13 -7.34
N GLN A 57 -0.38 -8.35 -8.44
CA GLN A 57 -0.98 -8.86 -9.68
C GLN A 57 -1.55 -10.27 -9.50
N ALA A 58 -0.85 -11.15 -8.77
CA ALA A 58 -1.33 -12.48 -8.42
C ALA A 58 -2.61 -12.43 -7.56
N ALA A 59 -2.65 -11.57 -6.53
CA ALA A 59 -3.82 -11.38 -5.69
C ALA A 59 -5.05 -10.87 -6.48
N LEU A 60 -4.84 -9.94 -7.41
CA LEU A 60 -5.90 -9.44 -8.29
C LEU A 60 -6.43 -10.52 -9.24
N GLN A 61 -5.56 -11.39 -9.75
CA GLN A 61 -5.99 -12.51 -10.58
C GLN A 61 -6.80 -13.53 -9.78
N ALA A 62 -6.38 -13.86 -8.55
CA ALA A 62 -7.14 -14.74 -7.67
C ALA A 62 -8.54 -14.19 -7.35
N GLN A 63 -8.66 -12.87 -7.14
CA GLN A 63 -9.96 -12.22 -6.91
C GLN A 63 -10.89 -12.24 -8.13
N LYS A 64 -10.35 -12.20 -9.36
CA LYS A 64 -11.15 -12.28 -10.59
C LYS A 64 -11.66 -13.69 -10.91
N GLN A 65 -11.06 -14.71 -10.28
CA GLN A 65 -11.40 -16.12 -10.48
C GLN A 65 -12.35 -16.67 -9.39
N ALA A 66 -12.57 -15.91 -8.31
CA ALA A 66 -13.47 -16.24 -7.20
C ALA A 66 -14.85 -15.59 -7.39
#